data_AF-A0A3C1F8B7-F1
#
_entry.id   AF-A0A3C1F8B7-F1
#
_cell.length_a   1.000
_cell.length_b   1.000
_cell.length_c   1.000
_cell.angle_alpha   90.00
_cell.angle_beta   90.00
_cell.angle_gamma   90.00
#
_symmetry.space_group_name_H-M   'P 1'
#
loop_
_entity.id
_entity.type
_entity.pdbx_description
1 polymer ?
#
loop_
_entity_poly.entity_id
_entity_poly.type
_entity_poly.pdbx_seq_one_letter_code
_entity_poly.pdbx_strand_id
1 'polypeptide(L)'
;MRGRGWVKFWVGVLLAELILAAGFLIGDLIYFPKVNRHIAEEIVQVANDWGYVLKYMLTQVWLPLIILLGGFAWAVRAVCRYTDTHFQANRFSKIRTGEILFLIVLLTFLGIRGHIGRGKSLGVADVYNYAASPAGAALTLNGAFTAYQVGRKGAMEISNAFPADKALELTQKRFVAADETVPDENYPLMRQAQPDDKPLAKDYNVMIVLLEGWHPYYVDGLSGQNFGATPVFDDILKNGVNFTNAYAAGLRSIFGFAAVFAGVPLVPGLPMFGYG
;
A
#
# COMPACT_ATOMS: atom_id res chain seq x y z
N MET A 1 44.98 7.01 -8.14
CA MET A 1 43.77 7.53 -7.45
C MET A 1 43.54 6.80 -6.11
N ARG A 2 44.44 6.95 -5.13
CA ARG A 2 44.33 6.38 -3.76
C ARG A 2 44.71 7.46 -2.73
N GLY A 3 44.19 8.67 -2.91
CA GLY A 3 44.50 9.82 -2.04
C GLY A 3 43.44 10.03 -0.96
N ARG A 4 43.78 10.80 0.07
CA ARG A 4 42.84 11.20 1.14
C ARG A 4 41.54 11.79 0.58
N GLY A 5 41.64 12.62 -0.47
CA GLY A 5 40.48 13.21 -1.13
C GLY A 5 39.52 12.19 -1.74
N TRP A 6 40.04 11.07 -2.29
CA TRP A 6 39.22 9.99 -2.83
C TRP A 6 38.42 9.28 -1.73
N VAL A 7 39.06 8.99 -0.59
CA VAL A 7 38.38 8.37 0.56
C VAL A 7 37.33 9.32 1.13
N LYS A 8 37.67 10.60 1.34
CA LYS A 8 36.72 11.60 1.83
C LYS A 8 35.49 11.72 0.92
N PHE A 9 35.69 11.71 -0.40
CA PHE A 9 34.61 11.74 -1.37
C PHE A 9 33.67 10.54 -1.22
N TRP A 10 34.20 9.30 -1.29
CA TRP A 10 33.36 8.10 -1.23
C TRP A 10 32.71 7.87 0.12
N VAL A 11 33.40 8.20 1.22
CA VAL A 11 32.76 8.15 2.54
C VAL A 11 31.68 9.22 2.65
N GLY A 12 31.89 10.40 2.06
CA GLY A 12 30.84 11.42 1.94
C GLY A 12 29.60 10.91 1.19
N VAL A 13 29.79 10.20 0.08
CA VAL A 13 28.70 9.55 -0.68
C VAL A 13 27.97 8.52 0.18
N LEU A 14 28.69 7.63 0.86
CA LEU A 14 28.09 6.61 1.73
C LEU A 14 27.33 7.23 2.92
N LEU A 15 27.86 8.29 3.52
CA LEU A 15 27.17 9.02 4.59
C LEU A 15 25.91 9.72 4.07
N ALA A 16 25.94 10.27 2.86
CA ALA A 16 24.76 10.89 2.24
C ALA A 16 23.67 9.84 1.99
N GLU A 17 24.03 8.66 1.47
CA GLU A 17 23.11 7.53 1.29
C GLU A 17 22.50 7.09 2.64
N LEU A 18 23.33 6.94 3.67
CA LEU A 18 22.88 6.55 5.00
C LEU A 18 21.93 7.58 5.62
N ILE A 19 22.15 8.87 5.40
CA ILE A 19 21.27 9.94 5.88
C ILE A 19 19.94 9.97 5.13
N LEU A 20 19.95 9.73 3.82
CA LEU A 20 18.71 9.58 3.06
C LEU A 20 17.89 8.39 3.56
N ALA A 21 18.54 7.23 3.77
CA ALA A 21 17.89 6.05 4.34
C ALA A 21 17.38 6.29 5.77
N ALA A 22 18.17 6.93 6.63
CA ALA A 22 17.77 7.26 7.99
C ALA A 22 16.60 8.26 8.02
N GLY A 23 16.64 9.30 7.19
CA GLY A 23 15.54 10.26 7.05
C GLY A 23 14.25 9.58 6.59
N PHE A 24 14.36 8.67 5.62
CA PHE A 24 13.24 7.85 5.17
C PHE A 24 12.66 7.00 6.31
N LEU A 25 13.51 6.29 7.07
CA LEU A 25 13.07 5.44 8.19
C LEU A 25 12.49 6.24 9.36
N ILE A 26 12.99 7.45 9.61
CA ILE A 26 12.39 8.38 10.57
C ILE A 26 11.00 8.79 10.11
N GLY A 27 10.84 9.12 8.82
CA GLY A 27 9.53 9.42 8.23
C GLY A 27 8.55 8.26 8.38
N ASP A 28 9.01 7.03 8.11
CA ASP A 28 8.27 5.79 8.31
C ASP A 28 7.87 5.58 9.77
N LEU A 29 8.76 5.83 10.72
CA LEU A 29 8.47 5.72 12.16
C LEU A 29 7.42 6.73 12.64
N ILE A 30 7.36 7.92 12.02
CA ILE A 30 6.35 8.95 12.32
C ILE A 30 5.01 8.63 11.64
N TYR A 31 5.06 7.97 10.49
CA TYR A 31 3.90 7.51 9.74
C TYR A 31 3.23 6.30 10.41
N PHE A 32 4.02 5.35 10.91
CA PHE A 32 3.54 4.05 11.38
C PHE A 32 2.44 4.14 12.45
N PRO A 33 2.51 4.98 13.50
CA PRO A 33 1.43 5.06 14.51
C PRO A 33 0.10 5.58 13.97
N LYS A 34 0.09 6.24 12.81
CA LYS A 34 -1.13 6.81 12.20
C LYS A 34 -1.87 5.80 11.34
N VAL A 35 -1.15 4.88 10.70
CA VAL A 35 -1.71 3.95 9.70
C VAL A 35 -1.50 2.48 10.09
N ASN A 36 -0.72 2.21 11.15
CA ASN A 36 -0.37 0.87 11.64
C ASN A 36 0.28 -0.03 10.57
N ARG A 37 0.96 0.57 9.60
CA ARG A 37 1.74 -0.10 8.55
C ARG A 37 2.93 0.76 8.13
N HIS A 38 3.94 0.13 7.54
CA HIS A 38 5.07 0.83 6.94
C HIS A 38 4.70 1.52 5.63
N ILE A 39 5.40 2.60 5.30
CA ILE A 39 5.26 3.33 4.03
C ILE A 39 5.52 2.37 2.87
N ALA A 40 4.61 2.38 1.88
CA ALA A 40 4.63 1.51 0.73
C ALA A 40 4.31 2.32 -0.55
N GLU A 41 3.11 2.15 -1.10
CA GLU A 41 2.63 2.83 -2.32
C GLU A 41 2.41 4.32 -2.14
N GLU A 42 2.25 4.77 -0.89
CA GLU A 42 2.02 6.15 -0.53
C GLU A 42 3.16 7.04 -1.02
N ILE A 43 4.40 6.55 -1.10
CA ILE A 43 5.50 7.38 -1.63
C ILE A 43 5.29 7.78 -3.08
N VAL A 44 4.69 6.91 -3.89
CA VAL A 44 4.43 7.20 -5.30
C VAL A 44 3.35 8.28 -5.43
N GLN A 45 2.36 8.26 -4.53
CA GLN A 45 1.29 9.25 -4.48
C GLN A 45 1.79 10.59 -3.90
N VAL A 46 2.54 10.53 -2.80
CA VAL A 46 3.13 11.67 -2.09
C VAL A 46 4.20 12.37 -2.95
N ALA A 47 4.89 11.64 -3.84
CA ALA A 47 5.81 12.24 -4.81
C ALA A 47 5.12 13.20 -5.80
N ASN A 48 3.79 13.14 -5.95
CA ASN A 48 3.06 14.13 -6.75
C ASN A 48 2.76 15.43 -5.97
N ASP A 49 2.94 15.44 -4.65
CA ASP A 49 2.68 16.60 -3.77
C ASP A 49 3.92 16.99 -2.95
N TRP A 50 5.02 17.26 -3.66
CA TRP A 50 6.29 17.70 -3.05
C TRP A 50 6.15 18.97 -2.20
N GLY A 51 5.21 19.85 -2.56
CA GLY A 51 4.95 21.09 -1.83
C GLY A 51 4.43 20.81 -0.41
N TYR A 52 3.45 19.90 -0.28
CA TYR A 52 2.97 19.46 1.02
C TYR A 52 4.06 18.76 1.83
N VAL A 53 4.84 17.87 1.22
CA VAL A 53 5.93 17.14 1.90
C VAL A 53 6.95 18.10 2.49
N LEU A 54 7.44 19.06 1.71
CA LEU A 54 8.42 20.03 2.18
C LEU A 54 7.86 20.90 3.31
N LYS A 55 6.61 21.37 3.16
CA LYS A 55 5.94 22.13 4.22
C LYS A 55 5.81 21.30 5.49
N TYR A 56 5.43 20.03 5.38
CA TYR A 56 5.31 19.12 6.51
C TYR A 56 6.68 18.92 7.18
N MET A 57 7.73 18.59 6.42
CA MET A 57 9.12 18.45 6.87
C MET A 57 9.61 19.66 7.67
N LEU A 58 9.35 20.88 7.17
CA LEU A 58 9.84 22.11 7.78
C LEU A 58 8.99 22.63 8.94
N THR A 59 7.74 22.17 9.09
CA THR A 59 6.82 22.68 10.13
C THR A 59 6.52 21.66 11.22
N GLN A 60 6.27 20.40 10.87
CA GLN A 60 5.84 19.35 11.79
C GLN A 60 7.00 18.45 12.24
N VAL A 61 8.04 18.34 11.42
CA VAL A 61 9.16 17.39 11.61
C VAL A 61 10.53 18.07 11.60
N TRP A 62 10.53 19.37 11.88
CA TRP A 62 11.73 20.21 11.83
C TRP A 62 12.81 19.77 12.82
N LEU A 63 12.44 19.28 14.02
CA LEU A 63 13.40 18.84 15.03
C LEU A 63 14.15 17.57 14.61
N PRO A 64 13.48 16.46 14.22
CA PRO A 64 14.16 15.31 13.61
C PRO A 64 15.02 15.68 12.40
N LEU A 65 14.55 16.61 11.56
CA LEU A 65 15.30 17.09 10.39
C LEU A 65 16.60 17.80 10.80
N ILE A 66 16.56 18.70 11.79
CA ILE A 66 17.76 19.37 12.31
C ILE A 66 18.73 18.37 12.94
N ILE A 67 18.22 17.41 13.72
CA ILE A 67 19.05 16.37 14.33
C ILE A 67 19.75 15.54 13.25
N LEU A 68 19.03 15.16 12.20
CA LEU A 68 19.56 14.38 11.09
C LEU A 68 20.64 15.17 10.31
N LEU A 69 20.35 16.41 9.94
CA LEU A 69 21.29 17.26 9.19
C LEU A 69 22.52 17.67 10.02
N GLY A 70 22.31 17.99 11.31
CA GLY A 70 23.38 18.28 12.25
C GLY A 70 24.27 17.06 12.51
N GLY A 71 23.65 15.89 12.69
CA GLY A 71 24.34 14.61 12.79
C GLY A 71 25.15 14.28 11.54
N PHE A 72 24.60 14.53 10.35
CA PHE A 72 25.32 14.38 9.08
C PHE A 72 26.53 15.29 8.99
N ALA A 73 26.36 16.59 9.26
CA ALA A 73 27.46 17.56 9.23
C ALA A 73 28.57 17.18 10.23
N TRP A 74 28.18 16.73 11.42
CA TRP A 74 29.11 16.22 12.42
C TRP A 74 29.83 14.96 11.95
N ALA A 75 29.12 13.97 11.40
CA ALA A 75 29.70 12.73 10.90
C ALA A 75 30.69 12.98 9.75
N VAL A 76 30.33 13.84 8.79
CA VAL A 76 31.23 14.25 7.69
C VAL A 76 32.47 14.93 8.26
N ARG A 77 32.31 15.85 9.22
CA ARG A 77 33.44 16.53 9.87
C ARG A 77 34.33 15.53 10.63
N ALA A 78 33.74 14.63 11.39
CA ALA A 78 34.45 13.60 12.16
C ALA A 78 35.26 12.68 11.24
N VAL A 79 34.65 12.17 10.17
CA VAL A 79 35.33 11.36 9.16
C VAL A 79 36.45 12.13 8.47
N CYS A 80 36.21 13.39 8.08
CA CYS A 80 37.23 14.20 7.43
C CYS A 80 38.46 14.39 8.34
N ARG A 81 38.24 14.74 9.62
CA ARG A 81 39.32 14.89 10.60
C ARG A 81 40.04 13.57 10.86
N TYR A 82 39.29 12.48 11.04
CA TYR A 82 39.86 11.15 11.26
C TYR A 82 40.70 10.69 10.06
N THR A 83 40.22 10.94 8.84
CA THR A 83 40.96 10.63 7.61
C THR A 83 42.21 11.49 7.49
N ASP A 84 42.20 12.76 7.91
CA ASP A 84 43.40 13.59 7.87
C ASP A 84 44.50 13.11 8.83
N THR A 85 44.13 12.62 10.01
CA THR A 85 45.07 12.16 11.04
C THR A 85 45.51 10.72 10.85
N HIS A 86 44.60 9.81 10.45
CA HIS A 86 44.85 8.36 10.45
C HIS A 86 44.92 7.74 9.06
N PHE A 87 44.69 8.48 7.97
CA PHE A 87 44.79 7.88 6.64
C PHE A 87 46.21 7.41 6.34
N GLN A 88 46.33 6.11 6.15
CA GLN A 88 47.48 5.47 5.57
C GLN A 88 47.10 4.88 4.22
N ALA A 89 47.94 5.12 3.21
CA ALA A 89 47.69 4.59 1.88
C ALA A 89 47.64 3.06 1.94
N ASN A 90 46.57 2.50 1.37
CA ASN A 90 46.32 1.07 1.45
C ASN A 90 47.45 0.29 0.76
N ARG A 91 48.09 -0.62 1.49
CA ARG A 91 49.22 -1.44 1.00
C ARG A 91 48.79 -2.65 0.18
N PHE A 92 47.49 -2.91 0.05
CA PHE A 92 47.01 -4.05 -0.74
C PHE A 92 47.31 -3.90 -2.24
N SER A 93 47.71 -5.02 -2.85
CA SER A 93 47.84 -5.16 -4.30
C SER A 93 46.51 -4.90 -5.00
N LYS A 94 46.56 -4.50 -6.28
CA LYS A 94 45.34 -4.26 -7.09
C LYS A 94 44.47 -5.52 -7.15
N ILE A 95 45.07 -6.70 -7.23
CA ILE A 95 44.40 -8.01 -7.26
C ILE A 95 43.59 -8.22 -5.97
N ARG A 96 44.23 -8.08 -4.81
CA ARG A 96 43.56 -8.26 -3.51
C ARG A 96 42.43 -7.25 -3.27
N THR A 97 42.59 -6.03 -3.78
CA THR A 97 41.49 -5.04 -3.75
C THR A 97 40.32 -5.50 -4.63
N GLY A 98 40.60 -6.05 -5.81
CA GLY A 98 39.58 -6.62 -6.70
C GLY A 98 38.84 -7.80 -6.08
N GLU A 99 39.55 -8.71 -5.41
CA GLU A 99 38.97 -9.84 -4.67
C GLU A 99 38.00 -9.39 -3.58
N ILE A 100 38.41 -8.40 -2.78
CA ILE A 100 37.57 -7.84 -1.70
C ILE A 100 36.32 -7.17 -2.30
N LEU A 101 36.47 -6.38 -3.37
CA LEU A 101 35.33 -5.74 -4.02
C LEU A 101 34.38 -6.76 -4.63
N PHE A 102 34.91 -7.81 -5.28
CA PHE A 102 34.12 -8.91 -5.80
C PHE A 102 33.34 -9.60 -4.68
N LEU A 103 33.98 -9.89 -3.55
CA LEU A 103 33.32 -10.51 -2.40
C LEU A 103 32.21 -9.61 -1.83
N ILE A 104 32.45 -8.30 -1.71
CA ILE A 104 31.43 -7.34 -1.25
C ILE A 104 30.24 -7.36 -2.22
N VAL A 105 30.48 -7.21 -3.52
CA VAL A 105 29.40 -7.21 -4.53
C VAL A 105 28.64 -8.53 -4.52
N LEU A 106 29.33 -9.67 -4.41
CA LEU A 106 28.73 -10.99 -4.33
C LEU A 106 27.84 -11.13 -3.09
N LEU A 107 28.34 -10.74 -1.92
CA LEU A 107 27.58 -10.80 -0.66
C LEU A 107 26.37 -9.85 -0.69
N THR A 108 26.51 -8.65 -1.25
CA THR A 108 25.40 -7.73 -1.46
C THR A 108 24.33 -8.34 -2.37
N PHE A 109 24.74 -8.96 -3.49
CA PHE A 109 23.81 -9.60 -4.41
C PHE A 109 23.09 -10.80 -3.78
N LEU A 110 23.81 -11.64 -3.04
CA LEU A 110 23.24 -12.75 -2.29
C LEU A 110 22.27 -12.25 -1.21
N GLY A 111 22.61 -11.17 -0.51
CA GLY A 111 21.76 -10.52 0.49
C GLY A 111 20.47 -9.95 -0.11
N ILE A 112 20.56 -9.21 -1.22
CA ILE A 112 19.37 -8.68 -1.95
C ILE A 112 18.47 -9.82 -2.44
N ARG A 113 19.06 -10.95 -2.86
CA ARG A 113 18.30 -12.11 -3.33
C ARG A 113 17.60 -12.84 -2.19
N GLY A 114 18.26 -12.97 -1.04
CA GLY A 114 17.72 -13.56 0.19
C GLY A 114 17.77 -15.09 0.28
N HIS A 115 17.97 -15.81 -0.84
CA HIS A 115 18.17 -17.27 -0.83
C HIS A 115 19.01 -17.76 -2.01
N ILE A 116 19.54 -18.97 -1.87
CA ILE A 116 20.33 -19.67 -2.88
C ILE A 116 19.44 -20.79 -3.46
N GLY A 117 18.94 -20.63 -4.68
CA GLY A 117 18.10 -21.65 -5.34
C GLY A 117 17.15 -21.13 -6.42
N ARG A 118 16.23 -22.02 -6.86
CA ARG A 118 15.13 -21.70 -7.78
C ARG A 118 13.97 -21.11 -6.97
N GLY A 119 13.83 -19.78 -6.99
CA GLY A 119 12.76 -19.05 -6.33
C GLY A 119 12.83 -17.55 -6.65
N LYS A 120 11.74 -16.82 -6.39
CA LYS A 120 11.68 -15.36 -6.56
C LYS A 120 12.56 -14.68 -5.50
N SER A 121 13.13 -13.51 -5.79
CA SER A 121 13.85 -12.72 -4.79
C SER A 121 12.97 -12.45 -3.57
N LEU A 122 13.58 -12.30 -2.39
CA LEU A 122 12.87 -11.91 -1.16
C LEU A 122 11.89 -10.76 -1.43
N GLY A 123 10.68 -10.85 -0.92
CA GLY A 123 9.61 -9.87 -1.06
C GLY A 123 8.87 -9.63 0.26
N VAL A 124 7.98 -8.64 0.28
CA VAL A 124 7.24 -8.25 1.50
C VAL A 124 6.42 -9.42 2.06
N ALA A 125 5.83 -10.25 1.19
CA ALA A 125 5.00 -11.38 1.61
C ALA A 125 5.79 -12.49 2.32
N ASP A 126 7.12 -12.56 2.13
CA ASP A 126 7.93 -13.63 2.74
C ASP A 126 7.98 -13.52 4.26
N VAL A 127 7.71 -12.33 4.83
CA VAL A 127 7.64 -12.13 6.29
C VAL A 127 6.59 -13.03 6.95
N TYR A 128 5.49 -13.34 6.26
CA TYR A 128 4.41 -14.15 6.80
C TYR A 128 4.77 -15.63 6.92
N ASN A 129 5.88 -16.07 6.32
CA ASN A 129 6.42 -17.41 6.55
C ASN A 129 7.19 -17.53 7.88
N TYR A 130 7.58 -16.40 8.48
CA TYR A 130 8.45 -16.35 9.66
C TYR A 130 7.82 -15.62 10.85
N ALA A 131 6.84 -14.76 10.61
CA ALA A 131 6.13 -14.04 11.66
C ALA A 131 4.91 -14.83 12.14
N ALA A 132 4.83 -15.05 13.46
CA ALA A 132 3.70 -15.73 14.10
C ALA A 132 2.42 -14.88 14.19
N SER A 133 2.51 -13.57 13.94
CA SER A 133 1.36 -12.65 14.01
C SER A 133 1.50 -11.48 13.02
N PRO A 134 0.40 -10.81 12.64
CA PRO A 134 0.44 -9.61 11.81
C PRO A 134 1.28 -8.48 12.42
N ALA A 135 1.24 -8.32 13.75
CA ALA A 135 2.06 -7.35 14.46
C ALA A 135 3.55 -7.71 14.39
N GLY A 136 3.90 -9.00 14.54
CA GLY A 136 5.27 -9.48 14.36
C GLY A 136 5.77 -9.27 12.92
N ALA A 137 4.88 -9.46 11.94
CA ALA A 137 5.19 -9.20 10.54
C ALA A 137 5.48 -7.71 10.30
N ALA A 138 4.66 -6.83 10.86
CA ALA A 138 4.89 -5.38 10.78
C ALA A 138 6.24 -5.01 11.41
N LEU A 139 6.53 -5.47 12.64
CA LEU A 139 7.80 -5.17 13.32
C LEU A 139 9.06 -5.72 12.61
N THR A 140 8.92 -6.79 11.83
CA THR A 140 10.04 -7.39 11.09
C THR A 140 10.35 -6.62 9.80
N LEU A 141 9.35 -5.96 9.23
CA LEU A 141 9.51 -5.12 8.05
C LEU A 141 10.10 -3.75 8.42
N ASN A 142 10.59 -3.05 7.41
CA ASN A 142 10.93 -1.64 7.52
C ASN A 142 10.42 -0.89 6.27
N GLY A 143 10.14 0.40 6.42
CA GLY A 143 9.64 1.20 5.31
C GLY A 143 10.56 1.20 4.10
N ALA A 144 11.88 1.27 4.26
CA ALA A 144 12.80 1.38 3.12
C ALA A 144 12.72 0.14 2.22
N PHE A 145 12.72 -1.06 2.82
CA PHE A 145 12.52 -2.31 2.10
C PHE A 145 11.13 -2.40 1.47
N THR A 146 10.08 -2.03 2.20
CA THR A 146 8.70 -2.13 1.74
C THR A 146 8.44 -1.19 0.56
N ALA A 147 8.85 0.08 0.69
CA ALA A 147 8.77 1.09 -0.36
C ALA A 147 9.59 0.70 -1.60
N TYR A 148 10.80 0.15 -1.43
CA TYR A 148 11.59 -0.36 -2.57
C TYR A 148 10.86 -1.48 -3.31
N GLN A 149 10.33 -2.47 -2.58
CA GLN A 149 9.65 -3.62 -3.18
C GLN A 149 8.37 -3.24 -3.91
N VAL A 150 7.62 -2.28 -3.38
CA VAL A 150 6.40 -1.76 -4.00
C VAL A 150 6.75 -0.84 -5.17
N GLY A 151 7.69 0.09 -4.98
CA GLY A 151 8.15 0.99 -6.05
C GLY A 151 8.72 0.25 -7.25
N ARG A 152 9.47 -0.84 -7.04
CA ARG A 152 9.99 -1.70 -8.12
C ARG A 152 8.88 -2.37 -8.93
N LYS A 153 7.72 -2.67 -8.32
CA LYS A 153 6.57 -3.23 -9.05
C LYS A 153 5.90 -2.20 -9.96
N GLY A 154 6.20 -0.91 -9.76
CA GLY A 154 5.64 0.19 -10.54
C GLY A 154 4.14 0.39 -10.30
N ALA A 155 3.56 1.38 -10.98
CA ALA A 155 2.11 1.42 -11.13
C ALA A 155 1.69 0.14 -11.87
N MET A 156 0.74 -0.60 -11.30
CA MET A 156 0.19 -1.77 -11.99
C MET A 156 -0.47 -1.27 -13.27
N GLU A 157 0.16 -1.50 -14.42
CA GLU A 157 -0.52 -1.35 -15.70
C GLU A 157 -1.60 -2.41 -15.77
N ILE A 158 -2.84 -1.99 -15.52
CA ILE A 158 -4.00 -2.84 -15.67
C ILE A 158 -4.24 -2.97 -17.17
N SER A 159 -3.60 -3.96 -17.77
CA SER A 159 -3.83 -4.35 -19.15
C SER A 159 -4.83 -5.49 -19.17
N ASN A 160 -6.04 -5.20 -19.65
CA ASN A 160 -7.03 -6.23 -19.98
C ASN A 160 -7.00 -6.44 -21.50
N ALA A 161 -6.42 -7.56 -21.94
CA ALA A 161 -6.34 -7.91 -23.36
C ALA A 161 -7.69 -8.43 -23.93
N PHE A 162 -8.75 -8.49 -23.12
CA PHE A 162 -10.05 -8.95 -23.58
C PHE A 162 -10.71 -7.89 -24.49
N PRO A 163 -11.28 -8.28 -25.65
CA PRO A 163 -11.90 -7.32 -26.57
C PRO A 163 -13.06 -6.56 -25.90
N ALA A 164 -13.01 -5.22 -25.93
CA ALA A 164 -13.96 -4.36 -25.25
C ALA A 164 -15.41 -4.60 -25.71
N ASP A 165 -15.63 -4.74 -27.03
CA ASP A 165 -16.97 -4.95 -27.59
C ASP A 165 -17.59 -6.27 -27.10
N LYS A 166 -16.79 -7.34 -27.04
CA LYS A 166 -17.23 -8.62 -26.47
C LYS A 166 -17.47 -8.53 -24.98
N ALA A 167 -16.65 -7.76 -24.25
CA ALA A 167 -16.83 -7.55 -22.82
C ALA A 167 -18.17 -6.86 -22.55
N LEU A 168 -18.49 -5.86 -23.36
CA LEU A 168 -19.73 -5.11 -23.26
C LEU A 168 -20.94 -5.99 -23.58
N GLU A 169 -20.90 -6.72 -24.70
CA GLU A 169 -21.97 -7.64 -25.11
C GLU A 169 -22.27 -8.68 -24.01
N LEU A 170 -21.23 -9.34 -23.48
CA LEU A 170 -21.37 -10.34 -22.43
C LEU A 170 -21.90 -9.73 -21.13
N THR A 171 -21.44 -8.52 -20.79
CA THR A 171 -21.90 -7.81 -19.59
C THR A 171 -23.39 -7.44 -19.73
N GLN A 172 -23.78 -6.83 -20.84
CA GLN A 172 -25.19 -6.47 -21.08
C GLN A 172 -26.09 -7.71 -21.03
N LYS A 173 -25.68 -8.81 -21.69
CA LYS A 173 -26.42 -10.08 -21.67
C LYS A 173 -26.60 -10.64 -20.26
N ARG A 174 -25.69 -10.35 -19.33
CA ARG A 174 -25.74 -10.88 -17.96
C ARG A 174 -26.47 -9.97 -16.98
N PHE A 175 -26.36 -8.65 -17.15
CA PHE A 175 -26.81 -7.65 -16.19
C PHE A 175 -28.13 -6.95 -16.57
N VAL A 176 -28.48 -6.90 -17.85
CA VAL A 176 -29.77 -6.34 -18.28
C VAL A 176 -30.84 -7.42 -18.11
N ALA A 177 -31.79 -7.17 -17.22
CA ALA A 177 -32.93 -8.05 -17.02
C ALA A 177 -33.90 -7.98 -18.21
N ALA A 178 -34.82 -8.96 -18.31
CA ALA A 178 -35.75 -9.05 -19.44
C ALA A 178 -36.72 -7.85 -19.53
N ASP A 179 -36.94 -7.17 -18.40
CA ASP A 179 -37.80 -6.01 -18.19
C ASP A 179 -37.01 -4.68 -18.10
N GLU A 180 -35.74 -4.68 -18.50
CA GLU A 180 -34.88 -3.51 -18.52
C GLU A 180 -34.45 -3.13 -19.95
N THR A 181 -34.14 -1.84 -20.14
CA THR A 181 -33.60 -1.31 -21.40
C THR A 181 -32.33 -0.50 -21.14
N VAL A 182 -31.52 -0.31 -22.19
CA VAL A 182 -30.33 0.54 -22.17
C VAL A 182 -30.63 1.78 -23.00
N PRO A 183 -30.95 2.93 -22.37
CA PRO A 183 -31.52 4.08 -23.08
C PRO A 183 -30.48 4.96 -23.80
N ASP A 184 -29.19 4.87 -23.43
CA ASP A 184 -28.13 5.74 -23.97
C ASP A 184 -26.90 4.92 -24.38
N GLU A 185 -26.50 5.03 -25.64
CA GLU A 185 -25.33 4.34 -26.20
C GLU A 185 -24.01 4.84 -25.57
N ASN A 186 -23.96 6.09 -25.10
CA ASN A 186 -22.78 6.63 -24.41
C ASN A 186 -22.61 6.05 -23.01
N TYR A 187 -23.69 5.50 -22.42
CA TYR A 187 -23.68 4.84 -21.13
C TYR A 187 -24.19 3.40 -21.29
N PRO A 188 -23.39 2.51 -21.90
CA PRO A 188 -23.89 1.22 -22.37
C PRO A 188 -24.18 0.22 -21.24
N LEU A 189 -23.96 0.60 -19.98
CA LEU A 189 -24.35 -0.15 -18.78
C LEU A 189 -25.49 0.52 -17.99
N MET A 190 -26.01 1.65 -18.46
CA MET A 190 -27.19 2.30 -17.86
C MET A 190 -28.41 1.42 -18.10
N ARG A 191 -29.11 1.05 -17.03
CA ARG A 191 -30.30 0.20 -17.08
C ARG A 191 -31.50 1.01 -16.62
N GLN A 192 -32.57 0.95 -17.40
CA GLN A 192 -33.85 1.53 -17.05
C GLN A 192 -34.89 0.42 -17.02
N ALA A 193 -35.41 0.13 -15.83
CA ALA A 193 -36.56 -0.73 -15.66
C ALA A 193 -37.76 -0.13 -16.41
N GLN A 194 -38.55 -0.98 -17.06
CA GLN A 194 -39.79 -0.55 -17.67
C GLN A 194 -40.72 0.06 -16.61
N PRO A 195 -41.47 1.13 -16.95
CA PRO A 195 -42.44 1.69 -16.02
C PRO A 195 -43.45 0.61 -15.62
N ASP A 196 -43.52 0.30 -14.33
CA ASP A 196 -44.54 -0.60 -13.81
C ASP A 196 -45.88 0.14 -13.76
N ASP A 197 -46.97 -0.51 -14.17
CA ASP A 197 -48.32 0.09 -14.16
C ASP A 197 -48.76 0.48 -12.73
N LYS A 198 -48.10 -0.11 -11.72
CA LYS A 198 -48.22 0.25 -10.30
C LYS A 198 -46.83 0.45 -9.70
N PRO A 199 -46.29 1.68 -9.64
CA PRO A 199 -44.99 1.89 -9.03
C PRO A 199 -45.04 1.54 -7.53
N LEU A 200 -44.40 0.43 -7.17
CA LEU A 200 -44.33 -0.09 -5.79
C LEU A 200 -43.75 0.92 -4.78
N ALA A 201 -42.99 1.90 -5.24
CA ALA A 201 -42.10 2.70 -4.39
C ALA A 201 -42.60 4.11 -4.04
N LYS A 202 -43.77 4.57 -4.53
CA LYS A 202 -44.11 6.00 -4.50
C LYS A 202 -44.40 6.55 -3.08
N ASP A 203 -44.72 5.68 -2.13
CA ASP A 203 -45.18 6.07 -0.79
C ASP A 203 -44.26 5.59 0.37
N TYR A 204 -43.03 5.18 0.07
CA TYR A 204 -42.10 4.68 1.10
C TYR A 204 -40.93 5.63 1.38
N ASN A 205 -40.61 5.78 2.66
CA ASN A 205 -39.32 6.36 3.08
C ASN A 205 -38.25 5.27 3.06
N VAL A 206 -37.07 5.60 2.52
CA VAL A 206 -35.92 4.66 2.47
C VAL A 206 -34.87 5.10 3.47
N MET A 207 -34.51 4.21 4.39
CA MET A 207 -33.39 4.39 5.33
C MET A 207 -32.34 3.31 5.07
N ILE A 208 -31.10 3.73 4.80
CA ILE A 208 -29.96 2.84 4.60
C ILE A 208 -29.04 2.95 5.81
N VAL A 209 -28.76 1.83 6.47
CA VAL A 209 -27.85 1.76 7.63
C VAL A 209 -26.61 0.97 7.27
N LEU A 210 -25.46 1.65 7.26
CA LEU A 210 -24.14 1.03 7.03
C LEU A 210 -23.52 0.64 8.37
N LEU A 211 -23.20 -0.64 8.53
CA LEU A 211 -22.65 -1.20 9.76
C LEU A 211 -21.14 -1.44 9.60
N GLU A 212 -20.32 -0.58 10.21
CA GLU A 212 -18.85 -0.62 10.10
C GLU A 212 -18.25 -1.77 10.91
N GLY A 213 -17.46 -2.63 10.27
CA GLY A 213 -16.76 -3.73 10.93
C GLY A 213 -17.64 -4.92 11.35
N TRP A 214 -18.88 -4.97 10.88
CA TRP A 214 -19.79 -6.07 11.21
C TRP A 214 -19.51 -7.29 10.34
N HIS A 215 -19.17 -8.41 10.98
CA HIS A 215 -18.99 -9.68 10.31
C HIS A 215 -20.14 -10.63 10.67
N PRO A 216 -20.79 -11.30 9.69
CA PRO A 216 -21.99 -12.12 9.92
C PRO A 216 -21.74 -13.27 10.90
N TYR A 217 -20.50 -13.74 11.02
CA TYR A 217 -20.09 -14.72 12.04
C TYR A 217 -20.48 -14.30 13.47
N TYR A 218 -20.41 -13.02 13.81
CA TYR A 218 -20.75 -12.51 15.15
C TYR A 218 -22.22 -12.10 15.31
N VAL A 219 -23.03 -12.29 14.26
CA VAL A 219 -24.47 -12.03 14.28
C VAL A 219 -25.19 -13.37 14.47
N ASP A 220 -25.77 -13.58 15.64
CA ASP A 220 -26.28 -14.91 16.02
C ASP A 220 -27.41 -15.39 15.12
N GLY A 221 -28.30 -14.49 14.69
CA GLY A 221 -29.38 -14.81 13.75
C GLY A 221 -28.89 -15.23 12.36
N LEU A 222 -27.61 -15.00 12.04
CA LEU A 222 -26.99 -15.43 10.79
C LEU A 222 -26.02 -16.60 10.97
N SER A 223 -25.26 -16.63 12.06
CA SER A 223 -24.19 -17.61 12.28
C SER A 223 -24.58 -18.81 13.13
N GLY A 224 -25.58 -18.67 13.99
CA GLY A 224 -25.98 -19.68 14.98
C GLY A 224 -24.97 -19.92 16.10
N GLN A 225 -23.98 -19.03 16.29
CA GLN A 225 -22.87 -19.22 17.23
C GLN A 225 -23.17 -18.80 18.68
N ASN A 226 -24.31 -18.13 18.93
CA ASN A 226 -24.80 -17.71 20.26
C ASN A 226 -23.80 -16.85 21.07
N PHE A 227 -23.18 -15.87 20.43
CA PHE A 227 -22.31 -14.88 21.07
C PHE A 227 -23.05 -13.90 21.99
N GLY A 228 -24.34 -13.66 21.75
CA GLY A 228 -25.17 -12.68 22.44
C GLY A 228 -24.84 -11.22 22.10
N ALA A 229 -24.08 -10.98 21.03
CA ALA A 229 -23.54 -9.65 20.70
C ALA A 229 -24.57 -8.74 20.01
N THR A 230 -25.58 -9.30 19.35
CA THR A 230 -26.46 -8.57 18.41
C THR A 230 -27.97 -8.74 18.69
N PRO A 231 -28.44 -8.82 19.95
CA PRO A 231 -29.79 -9.32 20.27
C PRO A 231 -30.93 -8.51 19.63
N VAL A 232 -30.76 -7.19 19.50
CA VAL A 232 -31.77 -6.32 18.85
C VAL A 232 -31.77 -6.53 17.34
N PHE A 233 -30.60 -6.68 16.73
CA PHE A 233 -30.49 -6.93 15.29
C PHE A 233 -31.01 -8.32 14.94
N ASP A 234 -30.78 -9.32 15.80
CA ASP A 234 -31.32 -10.67 15.63
C ASP A 234 -32.85 -10.69 15.65
N ASP A 235 -33.49 -9.76 16.37
CA ASP A 235 -34.95 -9.61 16.35
C ASP A 235 -35.45 -8.96 15.05
N ILE A 236 -34.71 -7.99 14.51
CA ILE A 236 -34.98 -7.39 13.19
C ILE A 236 -34.95 -8.46 12.10
N LEU A 237 -33.98 -9.38 12.16
CA LEU A 237 -33.84 -10.47 11.18
C LEU A 237 -35.09 -11.37 11.14
N LYS A 238 -35.87 -11.51 12.22
CA LYS A 238 -37.07 -12.36 12.22
C LYS A 238 -38.22 -11.77 11.39
N ASN A 239 -38.29 -10.45 11.32
CA ASN A 239 -39.39 -9.71 10.69
C ASN A 239 -39.00 -9.10 9.33
N GLY A 240 -37.84 -9.46 8.80
CA GLY A 240 -37.27 -8.90 7.57
C GLY A 240 -36.94 -9.94 6.51
N VAL A 241 -36.42 -9.45 5.38
CA VAL A 241 -35.84 -10.29 4.32
C VAL A 241 -34.34 -10.39 4.56
N ASN A 242 -33.87 -11.62 4.81
CA ASN A 242 -32.47 -11.87 5.12
C ASN A 242 -31.73 -12.44 3.91
N PHE A 243 -30.57 -11.85 3.59
CA PHE A 243 -29.71 -12.34 2.52
C PHE A 243 -28.54 -13.15 3.12
N THR A 244 -28.61 -14.47 3.01
CA THR A 244 -27.58 -15.39 3.55
C THR A 244 -26.37 -15.57 2.63
N ASN A 245 -26.45 -15.08 1.39
CA ASN A 245 -25.39 -15.11 0.39
C ASN A 245 -25.09 -13.69 -0.12
N ALA A 246 -24.94 -12.73 0.80
CA ALA A 246 -24.54 -11.36 0.51
C ALA A 246 -23.04 -11.19 0.76
N TYR A 247 -22.33 -10.62 -0.23
CA TYR A 247 -20.90 -10.41 -0.18
C TYR A 247 -20.57 -8.93 -0.32
N ALA A 248 -19.65 -8.43 0.51
CA ALA A 248 -19.16 -7.06 0.40
C ALA A 248 -18.39 -6.87 -0.92
N ALA A 249 -18.48 -5.67 -1.51
CA ALA A 249 -17.73 -5.32 -2.72
C ALA A 249 -16.20 -5.26 -2.51
N GLY A 250 -15.75 -5.15 -1.26
CA GLY A 250 -14.35 -5.15 -0.89
C GLY A 250 -14.16 -5.16 0.63
N LEU A 251 -12.89 -5.20 1.06
CA LEU A 251 -12.51 -5.31 2.47
C LEU A 251 -12.35 -3.95 3.20
N ARG A 252 -12.56 -2.83 2.51
CA ARG A 252 -12.42 -1.48 3.08
C ARG A 252 -13.73 -0.73 2.96
N SER A 253 -14.01 0.10 3.96
CA SER A 253 -15.27 0.86 4.10
C SER A 253 -15.58 1.69 2.85
N ILE A 254 -14.58 2.33 2.26
CA ILE A 254 -14.71 3.13 1.02
C ILE A 254 -15.26 2.34 -0.18
N PHE A 255 -14.98 1.04 -0.27
CA PHE A 255 -15.57 0.18 -1.30
C PHE A 255 -17.03 -0.16 -0.99
N GLY A 256 -17.36 -0.34 0.29
CA GLY A 256 -18.74 -0.49 0.75
C GLY A 256 -19.58 0.75 0.45
N PHE A 257 -19.04 1.94 0.71
CA PHE A 257 -19.67 3.22 0.36
C PHE A 257 -19.94 3.35 -1.14
N ALA A 258 -18.92 3.10 -1.97
CA ALA A 258 -19.05 3.18 -3.43
C ALA A 258 -20.13 2.20 -3.95
N ALA A 259 -20.13 0.97 -3.44
CA ALA A 259 -21.10 -0.04 -3.87
C ALA A 259 -22.53 0.30 -3.44
N VAL A 260 -22.74 0.75 -2.20
CA VAL A 260 -24.08 1.05 -1.69
C VAL A 260 -24.68 2.31 -2.31
N PHE A 261 -23.89 3.37 -2.51
CA PHE A 261 -24.41 4.65 -3.02
C PHE A 261 -24.37 4.78 -4.53
N ALA A 262 -23.38 4.19 -5.20
CA ALA A 262 -23.21 4.33 -6.65
C ALA A 262 -23.44 3.03 -7.42
N GLY A 263 -23.61 1.88 -6.75
CA GLY A 263 -23.75 0.58 -7.41
C GLY A 263 -22.51 0.17 -8.20
N VAL A 264 -21.35 0.78 -7.94
CA VAL A 264 -20.12 0.56 -8.71
C VAL A 264 -19.32 -0.59 -8.09
N PRO A 265 -18.96 -1.63 -8.87
CA PRO A 265 -18.14 -2.72 -8.38
C PRO A 265 -16.68 -2.28 -8.21
N LEU A 266 -15.90 -3.07 -7.48
CA LEU A 266 -14.45 -2.87 -7.37
C LEU A 266 -13.77 -3.26 -8.69
N VAL A 267 -13.47 -2.27 -9.53
CA VAL A 267 -12.70 -2.45 -10.76
C VAL A 267 -11.26 -1.97 -10.53
N PRO A 268 -10.24 -2.79 -10.83
CA PRO A 268 -8.85 -2.33 -10.76
C PRO A 268 -8.67 -1.05 -11.58
N GLY A 269 -8.03 -0.05 -10.98
CA GLY A 269 -7.71 1.23 -11.64
C GLY A 269 -8.81 2.29 -11.57
N LEU A 270 -10.00 1.95 -11.08
CA LEU A 270 -11.03 2.93 -10.79
C LEU A 270 -10.58 3.79 -9.58
N PRO A 271 -10.63 5.13 -9.66
CA PRO A 271 -10.29 5.98 -8.52
C PRO A 271 -11.19 5.71 -7.32
N MET A 272 -10.63 5.92 -6.13
CA MET A 272 -11.35 5.73 -4.88
C MET A 272 -12.43 6.80 -4.71
N PHE A 273 -13.62 6.37 -4.28
CA PHE A 273 -14.77 7.24 -4.03
C PHE A 273 -14.44 8.22 -2.88
N GLY A 274 -14.25 9.51 -3.17
CA GLY A 274 -13.99 10.54 -2.16
C GLY A 274 -12.75 11.42 -2.38
N TYR A 275 -11.96 11.16 -3.42
CA TYR A 275 -11.03 12.16 -3.95
C TYR A 275 -11.72 12.92 -5.07
N GLY A 276 -12.35 14.04 -4.71
CA GLY A 276 -12.67 15.12 -5.66
C GLY A 276 -11.44 16.00 -5.90
#